data_AF-A0A933UVW1-F1
#
_entry.id   AF-A0A933UVW1-F1
#
_cell.length_a   1.000
_cell.length_b   1.000
_cell.length_c   1.000
_cell.angle_alpha   90.00
_cell.angle_beta   90.00
_cell.angle_gamma   90.00
#
_symmetry.space_group_name_H-M   'P 1'
#
loop_
_entity.id
_entity.type
_entity.pdbx_description
1 polymer ?
#
loop_
_entity_poly.entity_id
_entity_poly.type
_entity_poly.pdbx_seq_one_letter_code
_entity_poly.pdbx_strand_id
1 'polypeptide(L)'
;MEITEVKIFLKEGQDRKLKAYATLTFDNMFVVRNVKVIEGNKGLFVAMPSRKLKDSCPKCNFRNAMRSKYCNQCGNALPQTEPKPSYGMGEDSPRQSEHKDIAHPITAECREYIQKKVLDAFENEKKKGPSQATQAPQEPPTVRHQVEEDNDIEL
;
A
#
# COMPACT_ATOMS: atom_id res chain seq x y z
N MET A 1 -22.90 -0.74 4.69
CA MET A 1 -21.81 -0.53 3.71
C MET A 1 -21.61 -1.83 2.98
N GLU A 2 -21.90 -1.84 1.68
CA GLU A 2 -21.85 -3.00 0.81
C GLU A 2 -20.80 -2.81 -0.28
N ILE A 3 -20.11 -3.89 -0.67
CA ILE A 3 -19.24 -3.87 -1.85
C ILE A 3 -20.13 -4.09 -3.06
N THR A 4 -20.33 -3.03 -3.85
CA THR A 4 -21.18 -3.06 -5.04
C THR A 4 -20.43 -3.54 -6.28
N GLU A 5 -19.10 -3.37 -6.33
CA GLU A 5 -18.28 -3.81 -7.45
C GLU A 5 -16.89 -4.28 -6.98
N VAL A 6 -16.39 -5.35 -7.60
CA VAL A 6 -15.01 -5.84 -7.43
C VAL A 6 -14.38 -6.04 -8.80
N LYS A 7 -13.34 -5.27 -9.11
CA LYS A 7 -12.51 -5.45 -10.32
C LYS A 7 -11.21 -6.16 -9.96
N ILE A 8 -10.95 -7.29 -10.59
CA ILE A 8 -9.74 -8.08 -10.38
C ILE A 8 -8.78 -7.89 -11.56
N PHE A 9 -7.51 -7.66 -11.23
CA PHE A 9 -6.42 -7.58 -12.18
C PHE A 9 -5.42 -8.69 -11.83
N LEU A 10 -5.52 -9.81 -12.55
CA LEU A 10 -4.60 -10.93 -12.37
C LEU A 10 -3.17 -10.50 -12.67
N LYS A 11 -2.22 -10.96 -11.85
CA LYS A 11 -0.80 -10.68 -12.05
C LYS A 11 -0.06 -12.00 -12.24
N GLU A 12 0.46 -12.18 -13.44
CA GLU A 12 1.41 -13.25 -13.75
C GLU A 12 2.81 -12.64 -13.65
N GLY A 13 3.57 -13.03 -12.63
CA GLY A 13 4.89 -12.47 -12.38
C GLY A 13 5.78 -13.41 -11.59
N GLN A 14 7.08 -13.09 -11.58
CA GLN A 14 8.13 -13.85 -10.87
C GLN A 14 7.86 -13.92 -9.35
N ASP A 15 7.15 -12.91 -8.83
CA ASP A 15 6.81 -12.76 -7.42
C ASP A 15 5.63 -13.67 -7.05
N ARG A 16 5.93 -14.92 -6.67
CA ARG A 16 4.94 -15.99 -6.47
C ARG A 16 3.84 -15.64 -5.47
N LYS A 17 4.11 -14.71 -4.55
CA LYS A 17 3.20 -14.32 -3.48
C LYS A 17 2.03 -13.46 -3.95
N LEU A 18 2.24 -12.52 -4.88
CA LEU A 18 1.18 -11.61 -5.33
C LEU A 18 0.43 -12.21 -6.51
N LYS A 19 -0.85 -12.53 -6.35
CA LYS A 19 -1.67 -13.15 -7.40
C LYS A 19 -2.50 -12.16 -8.21
N ALA A 20 -3.00 -11.11 -7.56
CA ALA A 20 -3.80 -10.10 -8.22
C ALA A 20 -3.82 -8.79 -7.44
N TYR A 21 -4.16 -7.71 -8.15
CA TYR A 21 -4.70 -6.51 -7.53
C TYR A 21 -6.22 -6.49 -7.66
N ALA A 22 -6.88 -5.87 -6.68
CA ALA A 22 -8.30 -5.65 -6.66
C ALA A 22 -8.62 -4.16 -6.47
N THR A 23 -9.70 -3.72 -7.09
CA THR A 23 -10.33 -2.43 -6.83
C THR A 23 -11.75 -2.68 -6.35
N LEU A 24 -12.11 -2.11 -5.20
CA LEU A 24 -13.41 -2.27 -4.57
C LEU A 24 -14.20 -0.98 -4.69
N THR A 25 -15.46 -1.07 -5.05
CA THR A 25 -16.42 0.03 -4.97
C THR A 25 -17.42 -0.29 -3.86
N PHE A 26 -17.54 0.62 -2.89
CA PHE A 26 -18.48 0.54 -1.79
C PHE A 26 -19.66 1.48 -2.05
N ASP A 27 -20.87 0.97 -1.87
CA ASP A 27 -22.14 1.68 -1.99
C ASP A 27 -22.25 2.55 -3.28
N ASN A 28 -21.57 2.14 -4.37
CA ASN A 28 -21.43 2.91 -5.62
C ASN A 28 -20.86 4.34 -5.49
N MET A 29 -20.26 4.68 -4.35
CA MET A 29 -19.85 6.06 -4.05
C MET A 29 -18.40 6.20 -3.60
N PHE A 30 -17.76 5.10 -3.20
CA PHE A 30 -16.40 5.14 -2.66
C PHE A 30 -15.54 4.00 -3.23
N VAL A 31 -14.37 4.35 -3.77
CA VAL A 31 -13.48 3.37 -4.42
C VAL A 31 -12.17 3.22 -3.63
N VAL A 32 -11.81 1.98 -3.32
CA VAL A 32 -10.52 1.61 -2.74
C VAL A 32 -9.71 0.83 -3.77
N ARG A 33 -8.58 1.40 -4.19
CA ARG A 33 -7.65 0.79 -5.16
C ARG A 33 -6.47 0.14 -4.45
N ASN A 34 -5.74 -0.69 -5.20
CA ASN A 34 -4.49 -1.34 -4.75
C ASN A 34 -4.68 -2.29 -3.56
N VAL A 35 -5.86 -2.89 -3.45
CA VAL A 35 -6.07 -4.07 -2.61
C VAL A 35 -5.33 -5.24 -3.27
N LYS A 36 -4.68 -6.12 -2.51
CA LYS A 36 -3.84 -7.20 -3.04
C LYS A 36 -4.40 -8.55 -2.64
N VAL A 37 -4.43 -9.49 -3.58
CA VAL A 37 -4.66 -10.92 -3.31
C VAL A 37 -3.30 -11.60 -3.23
N ILE A 38 -2.98 -12.12 -2.06
CA ILE A 38 -1.66 -12.68 -1.75
C ILE A 38 -1.79 -14.15 -1.34
N GLU A 39 -0.88 -14.99 -1.84
CA GLU A 39 -0.69 -16.36 -1.40
C GLU A 39 0.25 -16.39 -0.18
N GLY A 40 -0.31 -16.71 0.98
CA GLY A 40 0.42 -16.96 2.22
C GLY A 40 0.51 -18.44 2.56
N ASN A 41 1.13 -18.76 3.70
CA ASN A 41 1.33 -20.14 4.13
C ASN A 41 0.02 -20.88 4.45
N LYS A 42 -1.03 -20.15 4.85
CA LYS A 42 -2.36 -20.68 5.18
C LYS A 42 -3.36 -20.54 4.02
N GLY A 43 -2.88 -20.23 2.81
CA GLY A 43 -3.71 -20.01 1.62
C GLY A 43 -3.79 -18.54 1.20
N LEU A 44 -4.75 -18.26 0.32
CA LEU A 44 -4.98 -16.92 -0.23
C LEU A 44 -5.62 -16.00 0.80
N PHE A 45 -5.14 -14.76 0.86
CA PHE A 45 -5.71 -13.73 1.72
C PHE A 45 -5.66 -12.36 1.05
N VAL A 46 -6.44 -11.42 1.58
CA VAL A 46 -6.52 -10.05 1.09
C VAL A 46 -5.66 -9.14 1.96
N ALA A 47 -4.74 -8.42 1.34
CA ALA A 47 -3.96 -7.37 1.98
C ALA A 47 -4.47 -6.00 1.52
N MET A 48 -4.66 -5.12 2.50
CA MET A 48 -5.18 -3.78 2.26
C MET A 48 -4.14 -2.88 1.59
N PRO A 49 -4.55 -1.76 0.97
CA PRO A 49 -3.64 -0.81 0.36
C PRO A 49 -2.76 -0.20 1.44
N SER A 50 -1.44 -0.26 1.26
CA SER A 50 -0.47 0.19 2.25
C SER A 50 0.51 1.21 1.67
N ARG A 51 0.99 2.11 2.54
CA ARG A 51 2.00 3.11 2.20
C ARG A 51 3.20 2.97 3.14
N LYS A 52 4.39 3.13 2.58
CA LYS A 52 5.63 3.26 3.36
C LYS A 52 5.63 4.57 4.15
N LEU A 53 5.84 4.47 5.46
CA LEU A 53 5.92 5.59 6.38
C LEU A 53 7.21 6.39 6.13
N LYS A 54 7.15 7.70 6.39
CA LYS A 54 8.26 8.62 6.22
C LYS A 54 8.36 9.57 7.41
N ASP A 55 9.58 9.83 7.86
CA ASP A 55 9.87 10.76 8.94
C ASP A 55 10.26 12.13 8.37
N SER A 56 9.67 13.19 8.92
CA SER A 56 9.98 14.56 8.49
C SER A 56 11.19 15.08 9.24
N CYS A 57 12.14 15.66 8.52
CA CYS A 57 13.32 16.25 9.13
C CYS A 57 12.93 17.50 9.96
N PRO A 58 13.35 17.63 11.23
CA PRO A 58 13.01 18.81 12.04
C PRO A 58 13.68 20.11 11.55
N LYS A 59 14.75 20.00 10.75
CA LYS A 59 15.49 21.16 10.22
C LYS A 59 14.92 21.67 8.89
N CYS A 60 14.63 20.78 7.94
CA CYS A 60 14.23 21.17 6.58
C CYS A 60 12.90 20.56 6.11
N ASN A 61 12.17 19.84 6.97
CA ASN A 61 10.90 19.17 6.67
C ASN A 61 10.93 18.13 5.55
N PHE A 62 12.10 17.77 5.03
CA PHE A 62 12.24 16.71 4.04
C PHE A 62 11.73 15.37 4.59
N ARG A 63 10.94 14.63 3.79
CA ARG A 63 10.35 13.34 4.17
C ARG A 63 11.31 12.19 3.86
N ASN A 64 12.04 11.76 4.88
CA ASN A 64 13.00 10.68 4.83
C ASN A 64 12.30 9.31 4.97
N ALA A 65 12.97 8.24 4.55
CA ALA A 65 12.50 6.90 4.87
C ALA A 65 12.46 6.73 6.40
N MET A 66 11.48 5.98 6.90
CA MET A 66 11.35 5.77 8.34
C MET A 66 12.64 5.14 8.87
N ARG A 67 13.15 5.64 10.02
CA ARG A 67 14.43 5.22 10.64
C ARG A 67 15.71 5.62 9.89
N SER A 68 15.66 6.54 8.93
CA SER A 68 16.89 7.17 8.42
C SER A 68 17.65 7.83 9.58
N LYS A 69 18.97 7.59 9.69
CA LYS A 69 19.80 8.21 10.74
C LYS A 69 20.02 9.71 10.50
N TYR A 70 20.10 10.09 9.22
CA TYR A 70 20.35 11.46 8.77
C TYR A 70 19.35 11.84 7.69
N CYS A 71 19.09 13.13 7.56
CA CYS A 71 18.25 13.66 6.51
C CYS A 71 18.95 13.56 5.15
N ASN A 72 18.25 12.98 4.17
CA ASN A 72 18.72 12.83 2.79
C ASN A 72 18.81 14.16 2.00
N GLN A 73 18.33 15.27 2.57
CA GLN A 73 18.41 16.60 1.94
C GLN A 73 19.46 17.50 2.61
N CYS A 74 19.44 17.61 3.94
CA CYS A 74 20.29 18.58 4.66
C CYS A 74 21.36 17.94 5.56
N GLY A 75 21.44 16.61 5.62
CA GLY A 75 22.40 15.88 6.45
C GLY A 75 22.13 15.92 7.96
N ASN A 76 21.10 16.65 8.44
CA ASN A 76 20.81 16.75 9.87
C ASN A 76 20.47 15.38 10.46
N ALA A 77 20.96 15.10 11.68
CA ALA A 77 20.57 13.91 12.41
C ALA A 77 19.04 13.91 12.62
N LEU A 78 18.41 12.78 12.33
CA LEU A 78 16.98 12.59 12.56
C LEU A 78 16.77 11.97 13.95
N PRO A 79 15.69 12.34 14.66
CA PRO A 79 15.37 11.72 15.93
C PRO A 79 15.18 10.22 15.73
N GLN A 80 15.96 9.40 16.43
CA GLN A 80 15.71 7.96 16.45
C GLN A 80 14.48 7.73 17.32
N THR A 81 13.31 7.65 16.70
CA THR A 81 12.14 7.14 17.40
C THR A 81 12.41 5.69 17.75
N GLU A 82 12.74 5.44 19.02
CA GLU A 82 12.66 4.10 19.59
C GLU A 82 11.27 3.54 19.30
N PRO A 83 11.15 2.23 19.00
CA PRO A 83 9.85 1.63 18.77
C PRO A 83 8.98 1.88 20.00
N LYS A 84 7.90 2.66 19.84
CA LYS A 84 6.91 2.83 20.91
C LYS A 84 6.45 1.43 21.32
N PRO A 85 6.41 1.09 22.63
CA PRO A 85 5.78 -0.14 23.06
C PRO A 85 4.30 -0.04 22.66
N SER A 86 3.93 -0.78 21.63
CA SER A 86 2.55 -0.88 21.18
C SER A 86 1.77 -1.61 22.26
N TYR A 87 0.93 -0.90 23.01
CA TYR A 87 -0.16 -1.53 23.76
C TYR A 87 -1.04 -2.29 22.75
N GLY A 88 -0.86 -3.62 22.67
CA GLY A 88 -1.67 -4.51 21.83
C GLY A 88 -0.91 -5.67 21.17
N MET A 89 -0.93 -6.82 21.84
CA MET A 89 -0.69 -8.21 21.43
C MET A 89 -0.26 -8.51 19.97
N GLY A 90 0.94 -9.08 19.80
CA GLY A 90 1.38 -9.78 18.59
C GLY A 90 2.90 -9.80 18.41
N GLU A 91 3.56 -10.87 18.88
CA GLU A 91 5.02 -11.04 18.87
C GLU A 91 5.53 -11.57 17.51
N ASP A 92 5.27 -10.84 16.43
CA ASP A 92 5.76 -11.18 15.11
C ASP A 92 6.44 -9.97 14.42
N SER A 93 7.78 -9.97 14.48
CA SER A 93 8.72 -9.24 13.60
C SER A 93 8.80 -7.69 13.70
N PRO A 94 9.89 -7.11 14.25
CA PRO A 94 10.12 -5.64 14.34
C PRO A 94 10.38 -4.92 13.00
N ARG A 95 10.28 -5.65 11.87
CA ARG A 95 10.49 -5.14 10.51
C ARG A 95 9.21 -4.64 9.83
N GLN A 96 8.01 -4.96 10.35
CA GLN A 96 6.75 -4.58 9.68
C GLN A 96 6.29 -3.14 9.98
N SER A 97 6.89 -2.46 10.96
CA SER A 97 6.53 -1.09 11.35
C SER A 97 6.82 0.00 10.29
N GLU A 98 7.38 -0.34 9.13
CA GLU A 98 7.67 0.64 8.07
C GLU A 98 6.47 0.95 7.17
N HIS A 99 5.50 0.03 7.04
CA HIS A 99 4.32 0.22 6.20
C HIS A 99 3.07 0.35 7.07
N LYS A 100 2.17 1.26 6.70
CA LYS A 100 0.86 1.39 7.34
C LYS A 100 -0.22 1.29 6.28
N ASP A 101 -1.29 0.58 6.60
CA ASP A 101 -2.45 0.50 5.74
C ASP A 101 -3.14 1.88 5.65
N ILE A 102 -3.48 2.26 4.42
CA ILE A 102 -4.20 3.49 4.09
C ILE A 102 -5.69 3.31 4.40
N ALA A 103 -6.22 2.12 4.13
CA ALA A 103 -7.58 1.72 4.45
C ALA A 103 -7.51 0.39 5.20
N HIS A 104 -8.27 0.24 6.28
CA HIS A 104 -8.39 -1.03 6.96
C HIS A 104 -9.80 -1.21 7.52
N PRO A 105 -10.36 -2.43 7.50
CA PRO A 105 -11.60 -2.70 8.21
C PRO A 105 -11.37 -2.51 9.71
N ILE A 106 -12.40 -1.99 10.40
CA ILE A 106 -12.36 -1.79 11.85
C ILE A 106 -12.75 -3.08 12.57
N THR A 107 -13.77 -3.78 12.07
CA THR A 107 -14.33 -4.99 12.68
C THR A 107 -13.87 -6.26 11.95
N ALA A 108 -13.82 -7.37 12.69
CA ALA A 108 -13.50 -8.69 12.14
C ALA A 108 -14.53 -9.14 11.07
N GLU A 109 -15.81 -8.90 11.32
CA GLU A 109 -16.89 -9.22 10.37
C GLU A 109 -16.68 -8.51 9.02
N CYS A 110 -16.32 -7.23 9.04
CA CYS A 110 -16.05 -6.47 7.82
C CYS A 110 -14.81 -7.02 7.09
N ARG A 111 -13.77 -7.41 7.85
CA ARG A 111 -12.57 -8.05 7.29
C ARG A 111 -12.91 -9.34 6.56
N GLU A 112 -13.69 -10.22 7.19
CA GLU A 112 -14.13 -11.48 6.59
C GLU A 112 -15.02 -11.26 5.37
N TYR A 113 -15.94 -10.29 5.45
CA TYR A 113 -16.80 -9.89 4.34
C TYR A 113 -16.00 -9.42 3.12
N ILE A 114 -15.03 -8.51 3.31
CA ILE A 114 -14.16 -8.03 2.23
C ILE A 114 -13.34 -9.20 1.67
N GLN A 115 -12.74 -10.01 2.55
CA GLN A 115 -11.92 -11.13 2.13
C GLN A 115 -12.69 -12.11 1.24
N LYS A 116 -13.89 -12.51 1.68
CA LYS A 116 -14.77 -13.42 0.93
C LYS A 116 -15.14 -12.83 -0.43
N LYS A 117 -15.66 -11.60 -0.47
CA LYS A 117 -16.09 -10.94 -1.72
C LYS A 117 -14.97 -10.83 -2.76
N VAL A 118 -13.75 -10.53 -2.31
CA VAL A 118 -12.60 -10.38 -3.20
C VAL A 118 -12.08 -11.74 -3.69
N LEU A 119 -11.99 -12.74 -2.81
CA LEU A 119 -11.54 -14.07 -3.20
C LEU A 119 -12.51 -14.74 -4.16
N ASP A 120 -13.82 -14.61 -3.93
CA ASP A 120 -14.86 -15.12 -4.83
C ASP A 120 -14.73 -14.50 -6.24
N ALA A 121 -14.53 -13.17 -6.31
CA ALA A 121 -14.32 -12.47 -7.58
C ALA A 121 -13.01 -12.91 -8.26
N PHE A 122 -11.94 -13.12 -7.49
CA PHE A 122 -10.66 -13.58 -8.00
C PHE A 122 -10.74 -14.98 -8.61
N GLU A 123 -11.42 -15.92 -7.96
CA GLU A 123 -11.60 -17.27 -8.50
C GLU A 123 -12.40 -17.27 -9.79
N ASN A 124 -13.45 -16.44 -9.87
CA ASN A 124 -14.25 -16.28 -11.08
C ASN A 124 -13.42 -15.70 -12.23
N GLU A 125 -12.58 -14.70 -11.96
CA GLU A 125 -11.71 -14.11 -12.98
C GLU A 125 -10.63 -15.10 -13.43
N LYS A 126 -10.06 -15.86 -12.49
CA LYS A 126 -9.08 -16.91 -12.80
C LYS A 126 -9.64 -17.98 -13.74
N LYS A 127 -10.93 -18.32 -13.63
CA LYS A 127 -11.61 -19.28 -14.52
C LYS A 127 -11.86 -18.72 -15.92
N LYS A 128 -12.07 -17.41 -16.07
CA LYS A 128 -12.35 -16.77 -17.36
C LYS A 128 -11.12 -16.63 -18.25
N GLY A 129 -9.92 -16.85 -17.71
CA GLY A 129 -8.66 -16.65 -18.43
C GLY A 129 -8.35 -15.17 -18.66
N PRO A 130 -7.15 -14.84 -19.17
CA PRO A 130 -6.72 -13.45 -19.33
C PRO A 130 -7.56 -12.76 -20.43
N SER A 131 -8.67 -12.15 -20.02
CA SER A 131 -9.43 -11.24 -20.86
C SER A 131 -8.65 -9.93 -20.95
N GLN A 132 -8.50 -9.40 -22.17
CA GLN A 132 -7.54 -8.36 -22.53
C GLN A 132 -7.45 -7.18 -21.55
N ALA A 133 -6.21 -6.80 -21.25
CA ALA A 133 -5.77 -5.87 -20.24
C ALA A 133 -6.52 -4.52 -20.23
N THR A 134 -7.28 -4.28 -19.17
CA THR A 134 -7.39 -2.91 -18.64
C THR A 134 -6.15 -2.71 -17.78
N GLN A 135 -5.27 -1.80 -18.20
CA GLN A 135 -3.97 -1.55 -17.55
C GLN A 135 -4.15 -1.37 -16.04
N ALA A 136 -3.26 -2.00 -15.27
CA ALA A 136 -3.19 -1.83 -13.83
C ALA A 136 -3.16 -0.32 -13.48
N PRO A 137 -3.76 0.11 -12.36
CA PRO A 137 -3.55 1.47 -11.87
C PRO A 137 -2.04 1.68 -11.72
N GLN A 138 -1.47 2.53 -12.58
CA GLN A 138 -0.08 2.94 -12.44
C GLN A 138 0.09 3.46 -11.01
N GLU A 139 1.11 2.98 -10.30
CA GLU A 139 1.47 3.56 -9.02
C GLU A 139 1.53 5.08 -9.21
N PRO A 140 0.83 5.87 -8.38
CA PRO A 140 0.75 7.31 -8.59
C PRO A 140 2.18 7.85 -8.70
N PRO A 141 2.45 8.75 -9.66
CA PRO A 141 3.79 9.29 -9.84
C PRO A 141 4.24 9.83 -8.48
N THR A 142 5.35 9.31 -7.99
CA THR A 142 5.99 9.90 -6.81
C THR A 142 6.40 11.29 -7.25
N VAL A 143 5.65 12.31 -6.84
CA VAL A 143 6.02 13.72 -7.01
C VAL A 143 7.33 13.92 -6.24
N ARG A 144 8.46 13.63 -6.90
CA ARG A 144 9.73 14.24 -6.57
C ARG A 144 9.54 15.69 -7.03
N HIS A 145 9.41 16.61 -6.08
CA HIS A 145 9.70 18.01 -6.38
C HIS A 145 11.13 18.01 -6.92
N GLN A 146 11.27 18.16 -8.24
CA GLN A 146 12.50 18.68 -8.80
C GLN A 146 12.49 20.14 -8.37
N VAL A 147 13.41 20.50 -7.49
CA VAL A 147 13.81 21.89 -7.35
C VAL A 147 14.50 22.17 -8.68
N GLU A 148 13.78 22.82 -9.60
CA GLU A 148 14.40 23.46 -10.75
C GLU A 148 15.23 24.59 -10.15
N GLU A 149 16.55 24.37 -10.08
CA GLU A 149 17.50 25.46 -9.92
C GLU A 149 17.49 26.19 -11.27
N ASP A 150 16.66 27.22 -11.35
CA ASP A 150 16.72 28.21 -12.41
C ASP A 150 18.14 28.76 -12.47
N ASN A 151 18.84 28.37 -13.53
CA ASN A 151 19.98 29.10 -14.05
C ASN A 151 19.47 30.39 -14.69
N ASP A 152 20.35 31.39 -14.63
CA ASP A 152 20.37 32.65 -15.40
C ASP A 152 19.63 33.85 -14.80
N ILE A 153 20.41 34.83 -14.35
CA ILE A 153 20.41 36.19 -14.93
C ILE A 153 21.85 36.73 -14.87
N GLU A 154 22.37 37.08 -16.04
CA GLU A 154 23.61 37.82 -16.29
C GLU A 154 23.61 39.22 -15.65
N LEU A 155 24.73 39.61 -15.04
CA LEU A 155 25.58 40.78 -15.36
C LEU A 155 26.75 40.90 -14.37
#